data_AF-A0A5B7CD10-F1
#
_entry.id   AF-A0A5B7CD10-F1
#
_cell.length_a   1.000
_cell.length_b   1.000
_cell.length_c   1.000
_cell.angle_alpha   90.00
_cell.angle_beta   90.00
_cell.angle_gamma   90.00
#
_symmetry.space_group_name_H-M   'P 1'
#
loop_
_entity.id
_entity.type
_entity.pdbx_description
1 polymer ?
#
loop_
_entity_poly.entity_id
_entity_poly.type
_entity_poly.pdbx_seq_one_letter_code
_entity_poly.pdbx_strand_id
1 'polypeptide(L)'
;DIDECKNPSLNQCTGTATCVNTVGNYTCSCPKGYGGDGRKDGGECQDIDECANPSLNDCTKICINTNGAYRCSCPSGYRGDGFKGGKGCSSDQLLAIKASVGIGIALVILLMGCSWLYWGHKKRKLMRLKEKFFQQNGGLLLQQQLSEREISANTTKIFTSEELEKATNNYDE
;
A
#
# COMPACT_ATOMS: atom_id res chain seq x y z
N ASP A 1 -55.95 -38.41 -4.11
CA ASP A 1 -54.54 -38.44 -3.72
C ASP A 1 -54.49 -38.56 -2.20
N ILE A 2 -53.61 -39.41 -1.67
CA ILE A 2 -53.37 -39.51 -0.23
C ILE A 2 -52.09 -38.74 0.07
N ASP A 3 -51.98 -38.12 1.23
CA ASP A 3 -50.78 -37.36 1.60
C ASP A 3 -49.89 -38.24 2.50
N GLU A 4 -48.94 -38.97 1.89
CA GLU A 4 -48.09 -39.90 2.64
C GLU A 4 -47.17 -39.17 3.63
N CYS A 5 -46.92 -37.87 3.45
CA CYS A 5 -46.07 -37.09 4.33
C CYS A 5 -46.73 -36.75 5.67
N LYS A 6 -48.07 -36.83 5.77
CA LYS A 6 -48.78 -36.66 7.05
C LYS A 6 -48.67 -37.87 7.97
N ASN A 7 -48.26 -39.03 7.47
CA ASN A 7 -48.14 -40.25 8.25
C ASN A 7 -46.79 -40.93 8.01
N PRO A 8 -45.88 -40.96 9.00
CA PRO A 8 -44.56 -41.60 8.89
C PRO A 8 -44.59 -43.10 8.54
N SER A 9 -45.73 -43.78 8.72
CA SER A 9 -45.89 -45.18 8.32
C SER A 9 -46.25 -45.36 6.84
N LEU A 10 -46.67 -44.28 6.17
CA LEU A 10 -47.04 -44.29 4.74
C LEU A 10 -45.90 -43.83 3.83
N ASN A 11 -44.83 -43.28 4.39
CA ASN A 11 -43.63 -42.90 3.66
C ASN A 11 -42.37 -43.61 4.19
N GLN A 12 -41.33 -43.63 3.36
CA GLN A 12 -40.03 -44.23 3.68
C GLN A 12 -38.95 -43.19 3.95
N CYS A 13 -39.30 -41.91 4.12
CA CYS A 13 -38.31 -40.87 4.39
C CYS A 13 -37.70 -41.05 5.79
N THR A 14 -36.40 -40.75 5.94
CA THR A 14 -35.66 -40.93 7.20
C THR A 14 -34.80 -39.74 7.57
N GLY A 15 -34.39 -39.70 8.85
CA GLY A 15 -33.43 -38.73 9.35
C GLY A 15 -33.91 -37.30 9.15
N THR A 16 -33.08 -36.49 8.49
CA THR A 16 -33.33 -35.07 8.18
C THR A 16 -33.95 -34.85 6.79
N ALA A 17 -34.35 -35.91 6.09
CA ALA A 17 -34.96 -35.81 4.76
C ALA A 17 -36.32 -35.10 4.83
N THR A 18 -36.57 -34.22 3.86
CA THR A 18 -37.87 -33.56 3.68
C THR A 18 -38.78 -34.45 2.82
N CYS A 19 -39.99 -34.73 3.30
CA CYS A 19 -41.02 -35.42 2.54
C CYS A 19 -41.87 -34.40 1.77
N VAL A 20 -42.09 -34.66 0.47
CA VAL A 20 -42.98 -33.86 -0.38
C VAL A 20 -44.02 -34.77 -1.01
N ASN A 21 -45.30 -34.48 -0.74
CA ASN A 21 -46.41 -35.20 -1.36
C ASN A 21 -46.56 -34.79 -2.83
N THR A 22 -46.76 -35.75 -3.72
CA THR A 22 -46.96 -35.53 -5.16
C THR A 22 -48.19 -36.30 -5.62
N VAL A 23 -48.73 -35.98 -6.80
CA VAL A 23 -49.93 -36.68 -7.28
C VAL A 23 -49.61 -38.15 -7.54
N GLY A 24 -50.18 -39.04 -6.72
CA GLY A 24 -50.04 -40.49 -6.81
C GLY A 24 -48.77 -41.08 -6.18
N ASN A 25 -47.93 -40.28 -5.51
CA ASN A 25 -46.72 -40.74 -4.80
C ASN A 25 -46.14 -39.67 -3.87
N TYR A 26 -44.99 -39.94 -3.23
CA TYR A 26 -44.20 -38.95 -2.50
C TYR A 26 -42.71 -39.01 -2.88
N THR A 27 -42.01 -37.91 -2.63
CA THR A 27 -40.55 -37.83 -2.73
C THR A 27 -39.91 -37.53 -1.38
N CYS A 28 -38.72 -38.09 -1.16
CA CYS A 28 -37.85 -37.74 -0.05
C CYS A 28 -36.64 -37.01 -0.65
N SER A 29 -36.20 -35.94 0.00
CA SER A 29 -35.01 -35.20 -0.45
C SER A 29 -34.17 -34.77 0.74
N CYS A 30 -32.85 -34.98 0.64
CA CYS A 30 -31.93 -34.51 1.64
C CYS A 30 -31.79 -32.97 1.63
N PRO A 31 -31.52 -32.36 2.80
CA PRO A 31 -31.21 -30.93 2.85
C PRO A 31 -29.98 -30.58 2.01
N LYS A 32 -29.84 -29.31 1.65
CA LYS A 32 -28.63 -28.83 0.97
C LYS A 32 -27.39 -29.13 1.83
N GLY A 33 -26.33 -29.61 1.20
CA GLY A 33 -25.09 -30.04 1.87
C GLY A 33 -25.10 -31.51 2.30
N TYR A 34 -26.19 -32.25 2.05
CA TYR A 34 -26.28 -33.68 2.35
C TYR A 34 -26.51 -34.50 1.08
N GLY A 35 -25.88 -35.66 1.02
CA GLY A 35 -26.04 -36.66 -0.05
C GLY A 35 -26.94 -37.81 0.39
N GLY A 36 -27.41 -38.59 -0.58
CA GLY A 36 -28.38 -39.68 -0.38
C GLY A 36 -29.75 -39.36 -0.98
N ASP A 37 -30.64 -40.34 -0.97
CA ASP A 37 -32.03 -40.17 -1.42
C ASP A 37 -32.99 -39.89 -0.25
N GLY A 38 -32.50 -39.94 0.99
CA GLY A 38 -33.26 -39.66 2.19
C GLY A 38 -34.30 -40.73 2.51
N ARG A 39 -34.16 -41.93 1.95
CA ARG A 39 -35.02 -43.09 2.20
C ARG A 39 -34.33 -44.14 3.07
N LYS A 40 -35.13 -45.00 3.70
CA LYS A 40 -34.65 -46.15 4.51
C LYS A 40 -33.77 -47.10 3.70
N ASP A 41 -34.09 -47.29 2.43
CA ASP A 41 -33.52 -48.29 1.53
C ASP A 41 -32.47 -47.74 0.56
N GLY A 42 -32.53 -46.44 0.21
CA GLY A 42 -31.60 -45.81 -0.73
C GLY A 42 -30.53 -44.91 -0.13
N GLY A 43 -30.47 -44.81 1.21
CA GLY A 43 -29.41 -44.13 1.94
C GLY A 43 -29.91 -42.92 2.70
N GLU A 44 -29.67 -42.93 4.01
CA GLU A 44 -29.95 -41.79 4.88
C GLU A 44 -29.12 -40.57 4.47
N CYS A 45 -29.64 -39.38 4.78
CA CYS A 45 -28.94 -38.14 4.49
C CYS A 45 -27.63 -38.04 5.27
N GLN A 46 -26.51 -38.06 4.55
CA GLN A 46 -25.17 -37.92 5.12
C GLN A 46 -24.53 -36.62 4.64
N ASP A 47 -23.80 -35.99 5.54
CA ASP A 47 -23.05 -34.77 5.25
C ASP A 47 -22.11 -34.98 4.06
N ILE A 48 -22.12 -34.05 3.10
CA ILE A 48 -21.19 -34.05 1.99
C ILE A 48 -19.93 -33.34 2.46
N ASP A 49 -18.82 -34.05 2.58
CA ASP A 49 -17.54 -33.41 2.84
C ASP A 49 -17.04 -32.68 1.60
N GLU A 50 -17.34 -31.38 1.50
CA GLU A 50 -16.88 -30.57 0.37
C GLU A 50 -15.35 -30.35 0.39
N CYS A 51 -14.68 -30.60 1.51
CA CYS A 51 -13.23 -30.52 1.62
C CYS A 51 -12.51 -31.77 1.11
N ALA A 52 -13.21 -32.91 1.02
CA ALA A 52 -12.67 -34.14 0.44
C ALA A 52 -12.39 -34.02 -1.07
N ASN A 53 -13.06 -33.09 -1.76
CA ASN A 53 -12.84 -32.82 -3.18
C ASN A 53 -12.73 -31.31 -3.47
N PRO A 54 -11.58 -30.81 -3.96
CA PRO A 54 -11.38 -29.41 -4.33
C PRO A 54 -12.37 -28.83 -5.34
N SER A 55 -13.09 -29.66 -6.11
CA SER A 55 -14.13 -29.18 -7.03
C SER A 55 -15.47 -28.90 -6.35
N LEU A 56 -15.67 -29.34 -5.11
CA LEU A 56 -16.89 -29.14 -4.33
C LEU A 56 -16.82 -27.91 -3.42
N ASN A 57 -15.64 -27.29 -3.29
CA ASN A 57 -15.45 -26.10 -2.47
C ASN A 57 -14.74 -24.96 -3.22
N ASP A 58 -15.03 -23.74 -2.78
CA ASP A 58 -14.43 -22.52 -3.29
C ASP A 58 -13.35 -21.95 -2.34
N CYS A 59 -12.69 -22.80 -1.57
CA CYS A 59 -11.62 -22.35 -0.68
C CYS A 59 -10.34 -22.04 -1.45
N THR A 60 -9.65 -20.99 -1.03
CA THR A 60 -8.36 -20.56 -1.59
C THR A 60 -7.17 -21.25 -0.94
N LYS A 61 -7.28 -21.63 0.35
CA LYS A 61 -6.18 -22.22 1.14
C LYS A 61 -6.66 -23.39 1.99
N ILE A 62 -7.30 -23.11 3.13
CA ILE A 62 -7.73 -24.14 4.09
C ILE A 62 -9.24 -24.30 3.96
N CYS A 63 -9.70 -25.54 3.75
CA CYS A 63 -11.09 -25.94 3.82
C CYS A 63 -11.34 -26.68 5.12
N ILE A 64 -12.46 -26.39 5.79
CA ILE A 64 -12.89 -27.07 7.01
C ILE A 64 -14.33 -27.51 6.80
N ASN A 65 -14.54 -28.83 6.76
CA ASN A 65 -15.87 -29.40 6.63
C ASN A 65 -16.67 -29.16 7.91
N THR A 66 -17.96 -28.91 7.78
CA THR A 66 -18.90 -28.71 8.87
C THR A 66 -20.21 -29.42 8.54
N ASN A 67 -21.05 -29.66 9.53
CA ASN A 67 -22.30 -30.39 9.27
C ASN A 67 -23.24 -29.57 8.37
N GLY A 68 -23.50 -30.05 7.16
CA GLY A 68 -24.33 -29.47 6.12
C GLY A 68 -23.66 -28.35 5.29
N ALA A 69 -22.37 -28.08 5.47
CA ALA A 69 -21.65 -26.99 4.79
C ALA A 69 -20.13 -27.08 5.00
N TYR A 70 -19.40 -26.14 4.41
CA TYR A 70 -17.98 -25.94 4.72
C TYR A 70 -17.66 -24.48 5.02
N ARG A 71 -16.51 -24.25 5.67
CA ARG A 71 -15.92 -22.92 5.82
C ARG A 71 -14.48 -22.89 5.33
N CYS A 72 -14.09 -21.76 4.77
CA CYS A 72 -12.71 -21.51 4.40
C CYS A 72 -11.97 -20.75 5.50
N SER A 73 -10.67 -21.00 5.63
CA SER A 73 -9.80 -20.30 6.57
C SER A 73 -8.47 -19.94 5.91
N CYS A 74 -7.82 -18.92 6.46
CA CYS A 74 -6.51 -18.49 6.03
C CYS A 74 -5.42 -19.01 6.98
N PRO A 75 -4.27 -19.47 6.44
CA PRO A 75 -3.14 -19.87 7.25
C PRO A 75 -2.54 -18.67 8.00
N SER A 76 -1.75 -18.96 9.04
CA SER A 76 -1.05 -17.93 9.82
C SER A 76 -0.29 -16.94 8.93
N GLY A 77 -0.45 -15.65 9.21
CA GLY A 77 0.16 -14.57 8.42
C GLY A 77 -0.66 -14.12 7.20
N TYR A 78 -1.80 -14.74 6.93
CA TYR A 78 -2.76 -14.33 5.91
C TYR A 78 -4.06 -13.81 6.55
N ARG A 79 -4.75 -12.92 5.84
CA ARG A 79 -6.06 -12.38 6.22
C ARG A 79 -7.04 -12.51 5.06
N GLY A 80 -8.32 -12.57 5.41
CA GLY A 80 -9.44 -12.61 4.47
C GLY A 80 -10.50 -13.64 4.87
N ASP A 81 -11.48 -13.86 4.00
CA ASP A 81 -12.59 -14.81 4.21
C ASP A 81 -12.30 -16.22 3.69
N GLY A 82 -11.18 -16.40 2.98
CA GLY A 82 -10.75 -17.69 2.45
C GLY A 82 -11.47 -18.17 1.20
N PHE A 83 -12.53 -17.49 0.73
CA PHE A 83 -13.31 -17.89 -0.44
C PHE A 83 -12.78 -17.28 -1.74
N LYS A 84 -12.78 -18.04 -2.84
CA LYS A 84 -12.36 -17.58 -4.18
C LYS A 84 -13.22 -16.44 -4.71
N GLY A 85 -14.54 -16.49 -4.47
CA GLY A 85 -15.48 -15.43 -4.84
C GLY A 85 -15.53 -14.24 -3.87
N GLY A 86 -14.77 -14.29 -2.78
CA GLY A 86 -14.70 -13.27 -1.75
C GLY A 86 -13.36 -12.54 -1.74
N LYS A 87 -12.86 -12.23 -0.54
CA LYS A 87 -11.52 -11.63 -0.35
C LYS A 87 -10.38 -12.65 -0.47
N GLY A 88 -10.68 -13.95 -0.38
CA GLY A 88 -9.65 -14.99 -0.43
C GLY A 88 -8.70 -14.90 0.76
N CYS A 89 -7.44 -15.28 0.57
CA CYS A 89 -6.37 -15.12 1.56
C CYS A 89 -5.23 -14.26 1.01
N SER A 90 -4.98 -13.11 1.62
CA SER A 90 -3.88 -12.20 1.29
C SER A 90 -2.92 -12.03 2.49
N SER A 91 -1.62 -12.09 2.25
CA SER A 91 -0.62 -11.75 3.28
C SER A 91 -0.32 -10.26 3.27
N ASP A 92 -0.48 -9.59 4.42
CA ASP A 92 -0.23 -8.15 4.57
C ASP A 92 1.27 -7.80 4.66
N GLN A 93 2.14 -8.68 4.18
CA GLN A 93 3.59 -8.49 4.23
C GLN A 93 4.05 -7.24 3.47
N LEU A 94 3.22 -6.75 2.54
CA LEU A 94 3.49 -5.55 1.77
C LEU A 94 3.23 -4.24 2.54
N LEU A 95 2.37 -4.24 3.56
CA LEU A 95 2.03 -3.01 4.28
C LEU A 95 3.16 -2.55 5.23
N ALA A 96 3.84 -3.51 5.87
CA ALA A 96 4.99 -3.23 6.73
C ALA A 96 6.19 -2.67 5.93
N ILE A 97 6.41 -3.17 4.71
CA ILE A 97 7.50 -2.70 3.84
C ILE A 97 7.20 -1.28 3.31
N LYS A 98 5.94 -0.97 2.99
CA LYS A 98 5.57 0.37 2.51
C LYS A 98 5.74 1.45 3.59
N ALA A 99 5.44 1.14 4.86
CA ALA A 99 5.62 2.07 5.96
C ALA A 99 7.11 2.40 6.23
N SER A 100 8.00 1.41 6.13
CA SER A 100 9.44 1.63 6.37
C SER A 100 10.11 2.43 5.25
N VAL A 101 9.73 2.21 3.99
CA VAL A 101 10.26 2.95 2.85
C VAL A 101 9.83 4.43 2.88
N GLY A 102 8.58 4.71 3.27
CA GLY A 102 8.07 6.09 3.34
C GLY A 102 8.80 6.97 4.37
N ILE A 103 9.11 6.42 5.54
CA ILE A 103 9.81 7.16 6.61
C ILE A 103 11.26 7.47 6.20
N GLY A 104 11.96 6.51 5.59
CA GLY A 104 13.33 6.70 5.13
C GLY A 104 13.47 7.83 4.10
N ILE A 105 12.58 7.87 3.11
CA ILE A 105 12.60 8.90 2.06
C ILE A 105 12.33 10.30 2.65
N ALA A 106 11.37 10.42 3.58
CA ALA A 106 11.03 11.69 4.21
C ALA A 106 12.22 12.29 5.00
N LEU A 107 12.96 11.46 5.74
CA LEU A 107 14.15 11.90 6.48
C LEU A 107 15.26 12.39 5.54
N VAL A 108 15.50 11.70 4.43
CA VAL A 108 16.51 12.12 3.43
C VAL A 108 16.14 13.47 2.81
N ILE A 109 14.87 13.67 2.44
CA ILE A 109 14.39 14.95 1.88
C ILE A 109 14.57 16.09 2.90
N LEU A 110 14.25 15.85 4.17
CA LEU A 110 14.44 16.85 5.23
C LEU A 110 15.91 17.20 5.44
N LEU A 111 16.82 16.22 5.44
CA LEU A 111 18.26 16.45 5.59
C LEU A 111 18.84 17.23 4.40
N MET A 112 18.41 16.90 3.19
CA MET A 112 18.81 17.62 1.98
C MET A 112 18.28 19.05 1.98
N GLY A 113 17.02 19.25 2.38
CA GLY A 113 16.40 20.57 2.53
C GLY A 113 17.11 21.44 3.57
N CYS A 114 17.37 20.89 4.77
CA CYS A 114 18.12 21.57 5.83
C CYS A 114 19.54 21.95 5.38
N SER A 115 20.24 21.03 4.70
CA SER A 115 21.58 21.29 4.17
C SER A 115 21.57 22.40 3.12
N TRP A 116 20.59 22.40 2.21
CA TRP A 116 20.44 23.44 1.19
C TRP A 116 20.11 24.80 1.81
N LEU A 117 19.20 24.86 2.79
CA LEU A 117 18.88 26.08 3.52
C LEU A 117 20.09 26.61 4.31
N TYR A 118 20.80 25.74 5.01
CA TYR A 118 22.01 26.09 5.77
C TYR A 118 23.09 26.66 4.86
N TRP A 119 23.45 25.96 3.78
CA TRP A 119 24.45 26.42 2.81
C TRP A 119 24.00 27.69 2.08
N GLY A 120 22.72 27.79 1.72
CA GLY A 120 22.15 28.98 1.10
C GLY A 120 22.24 30.20 2.02
N HIS A 121 21.91 30.04 3.30
CA HIS A 121 22.01 31.10 4.29
C HIS A 121 23.47 31.50 4.56
N LYS A 122 24.38 30.52 4.70
CA LYS A 122 25.83 30.74 4.84
C LYS A 122 26.37 31.52 3.64
N LYS A 123 26.03 31.12 2.42
CA LYS A 123 26.43 31.80 1.18
C LYS A 123 25.89 33.23 1.13
N ARG A 124 24.60 33.46 1.43
CA ARG A 124 24.00 34.81 1.45
C ARG A 124 24.68 35.72 2.48
N LYS A 125 24.97 35.22 3.69
CA LYS A 125 25.71 35.96 4.72
C LYS A 125 27.11 36.33 4.23
N LEU A 126 27.83 35.37 3.64
CA LEU A 126 29.16 35.61 3.08
C LEU A 126 29.13 36.65 1.96
N MET A 127 28.18 36.57 1.03
CA MET A 127 28.04 37.54 -0.07
C MET A 127 27.77 38.95 0.46
N ARG A 128 26.87 39.10 1.45
CA ARG A 128 26.60 40.41 2.10
C ARG A 128 27.84 40.95 2.84
N LEU A 129 28.63 40.07 3.45
CA LEU A 129 29.87 40.48 4.12
C LEU A 129 30.90 40.94 3.09
N LYS A 130 31.09 40.19 2.01
CA LYS A 130 31.96 40.55 0.88
C LYS A 130 31.57 41.90 0.27
N GLU A 131 30.27 42.15 0.07
CA GLU A 131 29.77 43.43 -0.44
C GLU A 131 30.11 44.61 0.49
N LYS A 132 29.93 44.45 1.80
CA LYS A 132 30.30 45.48 2.79
C LYS A 132 31.80 45.77 2.79
N PHE A 133 32.64 44.73 2.74
CA PHE A 133 34.10 44.89 2.65
C PHE A 133 34.51 45.58 1.36
N PHE A 134 33.93 45.19 0.22
CA PHE A 134 34.18 45.83 -1.06
C PHE A 134 33.83 47.33 -1.03
N GLN A 135 32.70 47.69 -0.42
CA GLN A 135 32.33 49.09 -0.22
C GLN A 135 33.29 49.83 0.72
N GLN A 136 33.68 49.23 1.85
CA GLN A 136 34.60 49.85 2.83
C GLN A 136 36.01 50.10 2.27
N ASN A 137 36.51 49.23 1.40
CA ASN A 137 37.86 49.33 0.83
C ASN A 137 37.92 50.14 -0.48
N GLY A 138 36.91 50.98 -0.75
CA GLY A 138 36.92 51.86 -1.92
C GLY A 138 36.67 51.15 -3.26
N GLY A 139 36.23 49.90 -3.25
CA GLY A 139 35.92 49.13 -4.47
C GLY A 139 34.85 49.79 -5.34
N LEU A 140 33.90 50.52 -4.73
CA LEU A 140 32.88 51.29 -5.45
C LEU A 140 33.48 52.47 -6.25
N LEU A 141 34.49 53.14 -5.66
CA LEU A 141 35.24 54.23 -6.30
C LEU A 141 36.08 53.70 -7.47
N LEU A 142 36.69 52.53 -7.30
CA LEU A 142 37.41 51.83 -8.36
C LEU A 142 36.47 51.44 -9.51
N GLN A 143 35.29 50.88 -9.19
CA GLN A 143 34.29 50.52 -10.18
C GLN A 143 33.76 51.73 -10.95
N GLN A 144 33.54 52.85 -10.26
CA GLN A 144 33.13 54.11 -10.88
C GLN A 144 34.23 54.66 -11.80
N GLN A 145 35.48 54.68 -11.36
CA GLN A 145 36.64 55.12 -12.17
C GLN A 145 36.88 54.23 -13.40
N LEU A 146 36.58 52.93 -13.32
CA LEU A 146 36.64 52.03 -14.47
C LEU A 146 35.48 52.29 -15.45
N SER A 147 34.26 52.51 -14.97
CA SER A 147 33.10 52.81 -15.81
C SER A 147 33.22 54.17 -16.52
N GLU A 148 33.79 55.17 -15.86
CA GLU A 148 34.09 56.48 -16.48
C GLU A 148 35.22 56.37 -17.53
N ARG A 149 36.14 55.43 -17.38
CA ARG A 149 37.21 55.16 -18.36
C ARG A 149 36.69 54.50 -19.63
N GLU A 150 35.70 53.61 -19.54
CA GLU A 150 35.02 53.07 -20.74
C GLU A 150 34.31 54.18 -21.54
N ILE A 151 33.93 55.29 -20.89
CA ILE A 151 33.27 56.45 -21.51
C ILE A 151 34.29 57.52 -21.99
N SER A 152 35.46 57.66 -21.35
CA SER A 152 36.51 58.63 -21.71
C SER A 152 37.81 57.92 -22.13
N ALA A 153 37.91 57.60 -23.42
CA ALA A 153 38.98 56.78 -23.99
C ALA A 153 40.37 57.44 -24.10
N ASN A 154 40.78 58.39 -23.25
CA ASN A 154 42.14 58.96 -23.39
C ASN A 154 42.86 59.58 -22.18
N THR A 155 42.68 59.05 -20.96
CA THR A 155 43.58 59.40 -19.83
C THR A 155 44.02 58.18 -19.04
N THR A 156 45.34 57.90 -19.04
CA THR A 156 45.94 56.76 -18.35
C THR A 156 46.27 57.12 -16.90
N LYS A 157 45.41 56.71 -15.96
CA LYS A 157 45.73 56.73 -14.52
C LYS A 157 46.28 55.35 -14.12
N ILE A 158 47.50 55.33 -13.61
CA ILE A 158 48.21 54.11 -13.17
C ILE A 158 47.89 53.90 -11.69
N PHE A 159 47.17 52.82 -11.38
CA PHE A 159 46.97 52.36 -10.02
C PHE A 159 48.19 51.54 -9.59
N THR A 160 48.58 51.64 -8.33
CA THR A 160 49.66 50.79 -7.81
C THR A 160 49.15 49.35 -7.64
N SER A 161 50.05 48.37 -7.69
CA SER A 161 49.70 46.96 -7.44
C SER A 161 49.04 46.78 -6.08
N GLU A 162 49.46 47.58 -5.09
CA GLU A 162 48.96 47.55 -3.72
C GLU A 162 47.53 48.10 -3.60
N GLU A 163 47.17 49.14 -4.35
CA GLU A 163 45.79 49.65 -4.43
C GLU A 163 44.86 48.65 -5.12
N LEU A 164 45.35 48.00 -6.19
CA LEU A 164 44.60 46.97 -6.90
C LEU A 164 44.39 45.74 -6.01
N GLU A 165 45.43 45.32 -5.29
CA GLU A 165 45.39 44.19 -4.37
C GLU A 165 44.47 44.49 -3.19
N LYS A 166 44.53 45.67 -2.58
CA LYS A 166 43.63 46.05 -1.48
C LYS A 166 42.15 46.11 -1.89
N ALA A 167 41.86 46.43 -3.15
CA ALA A 167 40.50 46.49 -3.69
C ALA A 167 39.99 45.14 -4.25
N THR A 168 40.89 44.24 -4.68
CA THR A 168 40.54 42.93 -5.27
C THR A 168 40.73 41.76 -4.32
N ASN A 169 41.54 41.90 -3.27
CA ASN A 169 41.82 40.86 -2.30
C ASN A 169 40.63 40.70 -1.36
N ASN A 170 39.63 39.98 -1.87
CA ASN A 170 38.45 39.55 -1.16
C ASN A 170 38.81 38.34 -0.29
N TYR A 171 39.49 38.63 0.82
CA TYR A 171 39.64 37.76 1.99
C TYR A 171 40.76 36.70 1.88
N ASP A 172 41.98 37.08 2.29
CA ASP A 172 42.99 36.16 2.80
C ASP A 172 43.13 36.38 4.33
N GLU A 173 42.21 35.76 5.08
CA GLU A 173 42.38 35.18 6.43
C GLU A 173 41.11 34.42 6.86
#